data_AF-A0A2V2T894-F1
#
_entry.id   AF-A0A2V2T894-F1
#
_cell.length_a   1.000
_cell.length_b   1.000
_cell.length_c   1.000
_cell.angle_alpha   90.00
_cell.angle_beta   90.00
_cell.angle_gamma   90.00
#
_symmetry.space_group_name_H-M   'P 1'
#
loop_
_entity.id
_entity.type
_entity.pdbx_description
1 polymer ?
#
loop_
_entity_poly.entity_id
_entity_poly.type
_entity_poly.pdbx_seq_one_letter_code
_entity_poly.pdbx_strand_id
1 'polypeptide(L)'
;MASYQELFAIGENFDAFVAHGLPAEIAAVRVVQRRLDEPGLIGAATGERLAAVQGRYHLLVAGEMWCPDCQLNVTALDWLCRRQPRIDLAVISKGRAEDDL
;
A
#
# COMPACT_ATOMS: atom_id res chain seq x y z
N MET A 1 -23.07 7.77 -0.14
CA MET A 1 -22.08 6.98 0.61
C MET A 1 -21.83 5.71 -0.18
N ALA A 2 -20.67 5.62 -0.81
CA ALA A 2 -20.26 4.41 -1.51
C ALA A 2 -19.98 3.30 -0.48
N SER A 3 -20.23 2.05 -0.85
CA SER A 3 -19.80 0.90 -0.06
C SER A 3 -18.28 0.73 -0.14
N TYR A 4 -17.68 0.07 0.86
CA TYR A 4 -16.25 -0.27 0.80
C TYR A 4 -15.89 -1.11 -0.42
N GLN A 5 -16.81 -1.95 -0.90
CA GLN A 5 -16.60 -2.73 -2.11
C GLN A 5 -16.49 -1.84 -3.35
N GLU A 6 -17.35 -0.81 -3.47
CA GLU A 6 -17.28 0.17 -4.56
C GLU A 6 -16.00 1.01 -4.47
N LEU A 7 -15.65 1.50 -3.27
CA LEU A 7 -14.42 2.25 -3.04
C LEU A 7 -13.17 1.43 -3.38
N PHE A 8 -13.14 0.15 -3.01
CA PHE A 8 -12.03 -0.74 -3.35
C PHE A 8 -11.96 -1.02 -4.85
N ALA A 9 -13.10 -1.17 -5.52
CA ALA A 9 -13.15 -1.45 -6.96
C ALA A 9 -12.65 -0.28 -7.83
N ILE A 10 -12.80 0.96 -7.37
CA ILE A 10 -12.31 2.16 -8.08
C ILE A 10 -10.92 2.61 -7.61
N GLY A 11 -10.41 2.04 -6.51
CA GLY A 11 -9.09 2.36 -6.00
C GLY A 11 -8.00 1.87 -6.95
N GLU A 12 -6.91 2.62 -6.99
CA GLU A 12 -5.76 2.32 -7.82
C GLU A 12 -4.89 1.26 -7.17
N ASN A 13 -4.26 0.40 -7.97
CA ASN A 13 -3.17 -0.42 -7.47
C ASN A 13 -1.96 0.46 -7.12
N PHE A 14 -1.01 -0.11 -6.36
CA PHE A 14 0.16 0.64 -5.90
C PHE A 14 1.01 1.23 -7.03
N ASP A 15 1.24 0.49 -8.12
CA ASP A 15 2.08 0.96 -9.22
C ASP A 15 1.46 2.17 -9.94
N ALA A 16 0.13 2.17 -10.11
CA ALA A 16 -0.61 3.31 -10.66
C ALA A 16 -0.61 4.52 -9.70
N PHE A 17 -0.84 4.30 -8.40
CA PHE A 17 -0.73 5.34 -7.37
C PHE A 17 0.64 6.03 -7.41
N VAL A 18 1.73 5.26 -7.46
CA VAL A 18 3.10 5.81 -7.51
C VAL A 18 3.36 6.58 -8.80
N ALA A 19 2.78 6.16 -9.93
CA ALA A 19 2.98 6.81 -11.23
C ALA A 19 2.49 8.26 -11.29
N HIS A 20 1.56 8.66 -10.41
CA HIS A 20 1.09 10.06 -10.31
C HIS A 20 2.04 10.98 -9.53
N GLY A 21 3.03 10.41 -8.83
CA GLY A 21 3.96 11.19 -8.02
C GLY A 21 4.92 12.05 -8.85
N LEU A 22 5.38 13.15 -8.24
CA LEU A 22 6.51 13.91 -8.76
C LEU A 22 7.79 13.06 -8.73
N PRO A 23 8.82 13.38 -9.55
CA PRO A 23 10.06 12.59 -9.59
C PRO A 23 10.73 12.39 -8.22
N ALA A 24 10.68 13.39 -7.35
CA ALA A 24 11.23 13.30 -5.99
C ALA A 24 10.44 12.35 -5.07
N GLU A 25 9.11 12.31 -5.23
CA GLU A 25 8.21 11.45 -4.44
C GLU A 25 8.37 9.98 -4.88
N ILE A 26 8.43 9.74 -6.19
CA ILE A 26 8.75 8.42 -6.76
C ILE A 26 10.14 7.96 -6.27
N ALA A 27 11.13 8.85 -6.24
CA ALA A 27 12.45 8.52 -5.72
C ALA A 27 12.42 8.14 -4.23
N ALA A 28 11.62 8.83 -3.42
CA ALA A 28 11.43 8.49 -2.01
C ALA A 28 10.81 7.09 -1.84
N VAL A 29 9.78 6.75 -2.62
CA VAL A 29 9.19 5.39 -2.64
C VAL A 29 10.25 4.35 -2.99
N ARG A 30 11.07 4.59 -4.03
CA ARG A 30 12.15 3.66 -4.42
C ARG A 30 13.20 3.47 -3.33
N VAL A 31 13.48 4.49 -2.52
CA VAL A 31 14.36 4.35 -1.36
C VAL A 31 13.75 3.39 -0.33
N VAL A 32 12.46 3.53 -0.05
CA VAL A 32 11.74 2.65 0.88
C VAL A 32 11.69 1.21 0.35
N GLN A 33 11.38 1.01 -0.93
CA GLN A 33 11.38 -0.32 -1.56
C GLN A 33 12.73 -1.02 -1.38
N ARG A 34 13.84 -0.33 -1.68
CA ARG A 34 15.19 -0.90 -1.49
C ARG A 34 15.46 -1.28 -0.04
N ARG A 35 15.08 -0.44 0.92
CA ARG A 35 15.24 -0.74 2.35
C ARG A 35 14.45 -1.98 2.76
N LEU A 36 13.22 -2.13 2.27
CA LEU A 36 12.37 -3.29 2.57
C LEU A 36 12.93 -4.62 2.04
N ASP A 37 13.78 -4.57 1.01
CA ASP A 37 14.49 -5.73 0.51
C ASP A 37 15.85 -5.97 1.20
N GLU A 38 16.29 -5.10 2.11
CA GLU A 38 17.50 -5.31 2.90
C GLU A 38 17.32 -6.50 3.88
N PRO A 39 18.25 -7.47 3.89
CA PRO A 39 18.19 -8.59 4.81
C PRO A 39 18.13 -8.14 6.27
N GLY A 40 17.19 -8.71 7.03
CA GLY A 40 17.07 -8.47 8.47
C GLY A 40 16.27 -7.23 8.85
N LEU A 41 15.84 -6.37 7.91
CA LEU A 41 14.92 -5.28 8.24
C LEU A 41 13.57 -5.83 8.71
N ILE A 42 13.04 -6.81 7.97
CA ILE A 42 11.85 -7.56 8.37
C ILE A 42 12.30 -8.80 9.14
N GLY A 43 12.03 -8.81 10.44
CA GLY A 43 12.37 -9.94 11.31
C GLY A 43 11.66 -11.23 10.89
N ALA A 44 12.31 -12.37 11.14
CA ALA A 44 11.80 -13.70 10.77
C ALA A 44 10.37 -13.96 11.30
N ALA A 45 10.11 -13.59 12.56
CA ALA A 45 8.79 -13.74 13.17
C ALA A 45 7.69 -12.96 12.43
N THR A 46 8.01 -11.79 11.86
CA THR A 46 7.04 -11.02 11.05
C THR A 46 6.80 -11.71 9.71
N GLY A 47 7.84 -12.26 9.08
CA GLY A 47 7.72 -13.06 7.86
C GLY A 47 6.85 -14.31 8.06
N GLU A 48 7.05 -15.04 9.15
CA GLU A 48 6.24 -16.22 9.51
C GLU A 48 4.77 -15.86 9.75
N ARG A 49 4.50 -14.76 10.46
CA ARG A 49 3.13 -14.24 10.65
C ARG A 49 2.46 -13.90 9.32
N LEU A 50 3.19 -13.26 8.41
CA LEU A 50 2.68 -12.92 7.08
C LEU A 50 2.39 -14.17 6.26
N ALA A 51 3.26 -15.17 6.29
CA ALA A 51 3.06 -16.44 5.60
C ALA A 51 1.84 -17.23 6.14
N ALA A 52 1.57 -17.11 7.45
CA ALA A 52 0.51 -17.83 8.13
C ALA A 52 -0.91 -17.29 7.88
N VAL A 53 -1.08 -16.10 7.27
CA VAL A 53 -2.39 -15.50 6.97
C VAL A 53 -3.25 -16.45 6.13
N GLN A 54 -4.41 -16.90 6.60
CA GLN A 54 -5.25 -17.85 5.84
C GLN A 54 -6.43 -17.22 5.08
N GLY A 55 -6.98 -16.12 5.60
CA GLY A 55 -8.14 -15.44 5.01
C GLY A 55 -7.77 -14.56 3.82
N ARG A 56 -8.79 -14.15 3.05
CA ARG A 56 -8.66 -13.07 2.06
C ARG A 56 -8.93 -11.73 2.74
N TYR A 57 -8.06 -10.76 2.52
CA TYR A 57 -8.14 -9.44 3.12
C TYR A 57 -7.95 -8.36 2.07
N HIS A 58 -8.63 -7.22 2.28
CA HIS A 58 -8.58 -6.06 1.40
C HIS A 58 -8.12 -4.86 2.21
N LEU A 59 -7.01 -4.26 1.79
CA LEU A 59 -6.48 -3.03 2.34
C LEU A 59 -6.99 -1.87 1.47
N LEU A 60 -8.02 -1.18 1.93
CA LEU A 60 -8.48 0.07 1.32
C LEU A 60 -7.76 1.24 1.99
N VAL A 61 -6.88 1.92 1.26
CA VAL A 61 -6.05 3.01 1.79
C VAL A 61 -6.49 4.33 1.18
N ALA A 62 -6.67 5.36 2.00
CA ALA A 62 -6.74 6.73 1.54
C ALA A 62 -5.33 7.35 1.63
N GLY A 63 -4.77 7.77 0.49
CA GLY A 63 -3.38 8.22 0.44
C GLY A 63 -3.08 9.13 -0.72
N GLU A 64 -2.00 9.89 -0.59
CA GLU A 64 -1.54 10.86 -1.59
C GLU A 64 -0.03 10.76 -1.76
N MET A 65 0.46 10.88 -3.00
CA MET A 65 1.88 10.73 -3.29
C MET A 65 2.76 11.82 -2.68
N TRP A 66 2.21 13.00 -2.39
CA TRP A 66 2.93 14.08 -1.70
C TRP A 66 3.10 13.83 -0.20
N CYS A 67 2.41 12.84 0.37
CA CYS A 67 2.44 12.55 1.81
C CYS A 67 3.61 11.60 2.16
N PRO A 68 4.60 12.03 2.96
CA PRO A 68 5.74 11.18 3.33
C PRO A 68 5.34 9.90 4.08
N ASP A 69 4.31 9.97 4.93
CA ASP A 69 3.78 8.79 5.62
C ASP A 69 3.15 7.81 4.64
N CYS A 70 2.49 8.29 3.58
CA CYS A 70 1.96 7.42 2.53
C CYS A 70 3.10 6.77 1.73
N GLN A 71 4.13 7.55 1.35
CA GLN A 71 5.31 7.03 0.66
C GLN A 71 6.01 5.91 1.45
N LEU A 72 6.05 6.01 2.79
CA LEU A 72 6.65 4.98 3.64
C LEU A 72 5.72 3.78 3.83
N ASN A 73 4.51 4.03 4.35
CA ASN A 73 3.65 2.97 4.86
C ASN A 73 2.93 2.24 3.73
N VAL A 74 2.44 2.94 2.71
CA VAL A 74 1.74 2.28 1.58
C VAL A 74 2.73 1.43 0.79
N THR A 75 3.99 1.85 0.67
CA THR A 75 5.06 1.02 0.09
C THR A 75 5.32 -0.25 0.92
N ALA A 76 5.30 -0.17 2.25
CA ALA A 76 5.39 -1.36 3.10
C ALA A 76 4.17 -2.28 2.95
N LEU A 77 2.97 -1.71 2.75
CA LEU A 77 1.76 -2.46 2.43
C LEU A 77 1.83 -3.15 1.06
N ASP A 78 2.35 -2.49 0.03
CA ASP A 78 2.59 -3.12 -1.26
C ASP A 78 3.59 -4.28 -1.13
N TRP A 79 4.70 -4.06 -0.43
CA TRP A 79 5.73 -5.07 -0.20
C TRP A 79 5.18 -6.35 0.47
N LEU A 80 4.24 -6.20 1.43
CA LEU A 80 3.61 -7.33 2.10
C LEU A 80 2.61 -8.05 1.20
N CYS A 81 1.80 -7.30 0.42
CA CYS A 81 0.82 -7.87 -0.51
C CYS A 81 1.51 -8.70 -1.60
N ARG A 82 2.65 -8.22 -2.12
CA ARG A 82 3.48 -8.98 -3.09
C ARG A 82 4.01 -10.30 -2.52
N ARG A 83 4.10 -10.45 -1.20
CA ARG A 83 4.58 -11.67 -0.50
C ARG A 83 3.45 -12.53 0.07
N GLN A 84 2.23 -12.00 0.15
CA GLN A 84 1.05 -12.73 0.59
C GLN A 84 -0.13 -12.42 -0.35
N PRO A 85 -0.36 -13.24 -1.40
CA PRO A 85 -1.35 -12.96 -2.45
C PRO A 85 -2.83 -13.07 -1.99
N ARG A 86 -3.06 -13.35 -0.71
CA ARG A 86 -4.39 -13.30 -0.09
C ARG A 86 -4.75 -11.92 0.44
N ILE A 87 -3.84 -10.95 0.34
CA ILE A 87 -4.04 -9.57 0.76
C ILE A 87 -3.95 -8.70 -0.49
N ASP A 88 -5.05 -8.02 -0.80
CA ASP A 88 -5.14 -7.09 -1.93
C ASP A 88 -5.07 -5.64 -1.43
N LEU A 89 -4.46 -4.73 -2.19
CA LEU A 89 -4.31 -3.31 -1.85
C LEU A 89 -4.96 -2.44 -2.93
N ALA A 90 -5.78 -1.49 -2.51
CA ALA A 90 -6.32 -0.43 -3.35
C ALA A 90 -6.16 0.93 -2.65
N VAL A 91 -5.73 1.94 -3.41
CA VAL A 91 -5.50 3.30 -2.91
C VAL A 91 -6.50 4.25 -3.55
N ILE A 92 -7.24 4.99 -2.71
CA ILE A 92 -8.10 6.11 -3.11
C ILE A 92 -7.47 7.43 -2.68
N SER A 93 -7.83 8.52 -3.34
CA SER A 93 -7.38 9.86 -2.94
C SER A 93 -7.96 10.27 -1.59
N LYS A 94 -7.27 11.20 -0.91
CA LYS A 94 -7.75 11.77 0.34
C LYS A 94 -9.09 12.47 0.15
N GLY A 95 -9.25 13.25 -0.92
CA GLY A 95 -10.51 13.95 -1.20
C GLY A 95 -11.68 12.99 -1.36
N ARG A 96 -11.46 11.84 -2.02
CA ARG A 96 -12.50 10.81 -2.13
C ARG A 96 -12.88 10.21 -0.78
N ALA A 97 -11.91 9.98 0.09
CA ALA A 97 -12.17 9.50 1.44
C ALA A 97 -12.97 10.54 2.27
N GLU A 98 -12.72 11.83 2.09
CA GLU A 98 -13.47 12.90 2.77
C GLU A 98 -14.91 13.05 2.25
N ASP A 99 -15.15 12.75 0.97
CA ASP A 99 -16.47 12.88 0.35
C ASP A 99 -17.37 11.64 0.50
N ASP A 100 -16.79 10.44 0.54
CA ASP A 100 -17.53 9.16 0.44
C ASP A 100 -17.59 8.33 1.74
N LEU A 101 -16.86 8.71 2.81
CA LEU A 101 -16.86 8.03 4.12
C LEU A 101 -17.73 8.71 5.20
#